data_AF-A0A351Y4B5-F1
#
_entry.id   AF-A0A351Y4B5-F1
#
_cell.length_a   1.000
_cell.length_b   1.000
_cell.length_c   1.000
_cell.angle_alpha   90.00
_cell.angle_beta   90.00
_cell.angle_gamma   90.00
#
_symmetry.space_group_name_H-M   'P 1'
#
loop_
_entity.id
_entity.type
_entity.pdbx_description
1 polymer ?
#
loop_
_entity_poly.entity_id
_entity_poly.type
_entity_poly.pdbx_seq_one_letter_code
_entity_poly.pdbx_strand_id
1 'polypeptide(L)'
;MVTVKDFLQYFPRAYEDRSTIRNLNELVYNEKGITATKGKITKKTIFMRGGKRIYTITFIDPAGNKGTITIFNSGFLASKIQEGKRYIIVGKPNISYGKISF
;
A
#
# COMPACT_ATOMS: atom_id res chain seq x y z
N MET A 1 29.56 5.78 -22.65
CA MET A 1 29.89 6.10 -21.25
C MET A 1 28.80 7.02 -20.75
N VAL A 2 28.12 6.69 -19.64
CA VAL A 2 27.07 7.55 -19.07
C VAL A 2 27.75 8.60 -18.20
N THR A 3 27.33 9.86 -18.34
CA THR A 3 27.91 11.02 -17.67
C THR A 3 26.95 11.62 -16.64
N VAL A 4 27.45 12.50 -15.77
CA VAL A 4 26.60 13.27 -14.84
C VAL A 4 25.57 14.12 -15.61
N LYS A 5 25.95 14.64 -16.79
CA LYS A 5 25.04 15.40 -17.66
C LYS A 5 23.85 14.55 -18.09
N ASP A 6 24.07 13.28 -18.41
CA ASP A 6 23.00 12.37 -18.82
C ASP A 6 22.01 12.11 -17.67
N PHE A 7 22.49 12.05 -16.42
CA PHE A 7 21.62 11.93 -15.24
C PHE A 7 20.78 13.20 -15.01
N LEU A 8 21.39 14.38 -15.13
CA LEU A 8 20.66 15.66 -14.98
C LEU A 8 19.62 15.87 -16.09
N GLN A 9 19.85 15.30 -17.28
CA GLN A 9 18.91 15.37 -18.41
C GLN A 9 17.91 14.20 -18.43
N TYR A 10 18.01 13.25 -17.50
CA TYR A 10 17.07 12.14 -17.37
C TYR A 10 15.86 12.56 -16.54
N PHE A 11 14.96 13.33 -17.17
CA PHE A 11 13.75 13.83 -16.51
C PHE A 11 12.80 12.69 -16.10
N PRO A 12 12.05 12.86 -14.99
CA PRO A 12 11.02 11.91 -14.59
C PRO A 12 9.98 11.72 -15.70
N ARG A 13 9.61 10.46 -15.97
CA ARG A 13 8.56 10.14 -16.96
C ARG A 13 7.18 10.67 -16.54
N ALA A 14 6.90 10.66 -15.24
CA ALA A 14 5.66 11.13 -14.65
C ALA A 14 5.91 11.55 -13.19
N TYR A 15 5.05 12.44 -12.68
CA TYR A 15 5.00 12.80 -11.28
C TYR A 15 3.72 12.22 -10.66
N GLU A 16 3.86 11.49 -9.55
CA GLU A 16 2.73 11.07 -8.74
C GLU A 16 2.60 12.02 -7.55
N ASP A 17 1.53 12.81 -7.53
CA ASP A 17 1.18 13.61 -6.36
C ASP A 17 0.59 12.71 -5.27
N ARG A 18 1.24 12.69 -4.10
CA ARG A 18 0.83 11.92 -2.92
C ARG A 18 0.51 12.81 -1.72
N SER A 19 0.26 14.10 -1.95
CA SER A 19 -0.08 15.09 -0.91
C SER A 19 -1.42 14.78 -0.22
N THR A 20 -2.34 14.12 -0.93
CA THR A 20 -3.69 13.86 -0.42
C THR A 20 -3.77 12.49 0.24
N ILE A 21 -3.91 12.47 1.56
CA ILE A 21 -4.14 11.27 2.36
C ILE A 21 -5.63 11.22 2.72
N ARG A 22 -6.34 10.19 2.25
CA ARG A 22 -7.79 10.03 2.45
C ARG A 22 -8.11 8.88 3.40
N ASN A 23 -9.26 8.96 4.07
CA ASN A 23 -9.83 7.81 4.75
C ASN A 23 -10.31 6.78 3.73
N LEU A 24 -10.54 5.54 4.17
CA LEU A 24 -10.98 4.46 3.29
C LEU A 24 -12.33 4.76 2.64
N ASN A 25 -13.28 5.31 3.38
CA ASN A 25 -14.60 5.68 2.86
C ASN A 25 -14.60 6.82 1.81
N GLU A 26 -13.49 7.57 1.69
CA GLU A 26 -13.32 8.69 0.75
C GLU A 26 -12.55 8.29 -0.52
N LEU A 27 -12.19 7.02 -0.65
CA LEU A 27 -11.45 6.52 -1.80
C LEU A 27 -12.36 6.46 -3.04
N VAL A 28 -11.86 6.96 -4.17
CA VAL A 28 -12.53 6.83 -5.46
C VAL A 28 -12.12 5.49 -6.07
N TYR A 29 -12.96 4.49 -5.88
CA TYR A 29 -12.77 3.16 -6.44
C TYR A 29 -13.14 3.19 -7.91
N ASN A 30 -12.17 2.92 -8.79
CA ASN A 30 -12.21 2.92 -10.27
C ASN A 30 -11.45 4.06 -10.95
N GLU A 31 -10.92 5.03 -10.20
CA GLU A 31 -9.81 5.80 -10.75
C GLU A 31 -8.62 4.86 -10.92
N LYS A 32 -7.97 4.87 -12.08
CA LYS A 32 -6.71 4.11 -12.31
C LYS A 32 -5.57 4.56 -11.38
N GLY A 33 -5.84 5.52 -10.49
CA GLY A 33 -4.88 6.20 -9.64
C GLY A 33 -4.41 5.38 -8.45
N ILE A 34 -3.18 5.67 -8.05
CA ILE A 34 -2.63 5.31 -6.76
C ILE A 34 -3.25 6.25 -5.71
N THR A 35 -3.73 5.70 -4.61
CA THR A 35 -4.22 6.49 -3.46
C THR A 35 -3.34 6.30 -2.24
N ALA A 36 -3.40 7.24 -1.32
CA ALA A 36 -2.78 7.17 -0.02
C ALA A 36 -3.84 7.18 1.09
N THR A 37 -3.72 6.25 2.04
CA THR A 37 -4.53 6.22 3.27
C THR A 37 -3.65 6.04 4.50
N LYS A 38 -4.11 6.48 5.66
CA LYS A 38 -3.41 6.29 6.93
C LYS A 38 -4.07 5.15 7.69
N GLY A 39 -3.30 4.24 8.26
CA GLY A 39 -3.86 3.10 8.99
C GLY A 39 -2.99 2.66 10.16
N LYS A 40 -3.63 2.29 11.27
CA LYS A 40 -2.98 1.57 12.38
C LYS A 40 -3.05 0.08 12.10
N ILE A 41 -1.90 -0.60 12.09
CA ILE A 41 -1.85 -2.06 11.90
C ILE A 41 -2.44 -2.74 13.12
N THR A 42 -3.41 -3.61 12.90
CA THR A 42 -4.10 -4.35 13.96
C THR A 42 -3.70 -5.81 14.00
N LYS A 43 -3.36 -6.40 12.86
CA LYS A 43 -2.97 -7.81 12.78
C LYS A 43 -2.10 -8.09 11.57
N LYS A 44 -1.14 -8.98 11.71
CA LYS A 44 -0.29 -9.49 10.64
C LYS A 44 -0.31 -11.01 10.66
N THR A 45 -0.68 -11.62 9.54
CA THR A 45 -0.67 -13.08 9.36
C THR A 45 0.15 -13.46 8.14
N ILE A 46 0.64 -14.69 8.15
CA ILE A 46 1.33 -15.31 7.03
C ILE A 46 0.68 -16.66 6.74
N PHE A 47 0.51 -16.98 5.45
CA PHE A 47 0.13 -18.30 5.01
C PHE A 47 0.86 -18.67 3.72
N MET A 48 0.96 -19.98 3.46
CA MET A 48 1.51 -20.51 2.20
C MET A 48 0.38 -21.00 1.31
N ARG A 49 0.42 -20.61 0.03
CA ARG A 49 -0.53 -21.08 -0.99
C ARG A 49 0.19 -21.27 -2.32
N GLY A 50 0.16 -22.48 -2.87
CA GLY A 50 0.79 -22.79 -4.15
C GLY A 50 2.28 -22.44 -4.20
N GLY A 51 3.02 -22.76 -3.12
CA GLY A 51 4.45 -22.43 -2.99
C GLY A 51 4.76 -20.95 -2.72
N LYS A 52 3.76 -20.06 -2.70
CA LYS A 52 3.95 -18.63 -2.44
C LYS A 52 3.66 -18.30 -0.97
N ARG A 53 4.53 -17.50 -0.36
CA ARG A 53 4.28 -16.87 0.95
C ARG A 53 3.40 -15.64 0.74
N ILE A 54 2.25 -15.60 1.40
CA ILE A 54 1.31 -14.48 1.36
C ILE A 54 1.21 -13.91 2.76
N TYR A 55 1.49 -12.61 2.89
CA TYR A 55 1.30 -11.87 4.13
C TYR A 55 0.03 -11.04 4.03
N THR A 56 -0.84 -11.19 5.01
CA THR A 56 -2.06 -10.39 5.13
C THR A 56 -1.91 -9.47 6.32
N ILE A 57 -2.00 -8.17 6.07
CA ILE A 57 -1.85 -7.15 7.10
C ILE A 57 -3.17 -6.41 7.20
N THR A 58 -3.80 -6.50 8.36
CA THR A 58 -5.05 -5.80 8.65
C THR A 58 -4.73 -4.48 9.33
N PHE A 59 -5.46 -3.43 8.95
CA PHE A 59 -5.35 -2.12 9.57
C PHE A 59 -6.72 -1.46 9.74
N ILE A 60 -6.77 -0.45 10.59
CA ILE A 60 -7.92 0.43 10.78
C ILE A 60 -7.49 1.87 10.50
N ASP A 61 -8.26 2.59 9.67
CA ASP A 61 -8.02 3.99 9.37
C ASP A 61 -8.48 4.92 10.53
N PRO A 62 -8.23 6.25 10.48
CA PRO A 62 -8.69 7.17 11.51
C PRO A 62 -10.22 7.21 11.69
N ALA A 63 -10.99 6.91 10.65
CA ALA A 63 -12.45 6.89 10.67
C ALA A 63 -13.04 5.55 11.17
N GLY A 64 -12.20 4.57 11.52
CA GLY A 64 -12.64 3.27 12.03
C GLY A 64 -12.90 2.22 10.94
N ASN A 65 -12.66 2.55 9.67
CA ASN A 65 -12.82 1.62 8.56
C ASN A 65 -11.67 0.60 8.53
N LYS A 66 -12.00 -0.65 8.19
CA LYS A 66 -11.04 -1.75 8.14
C LYS A 66 -10.52 -1.96 6.71
N GLY A 67 -9.20 -1.99 6.58
CA GLY A 67 -8.51 -2.31 5.34
C GLY A 67 -7.55 -3.48 5.48
N THR A 68 -7.15 -4.06 4.35
CA THR A 68 -6.18 -5.15 4.29
C THR A 68 -5.08 -4.83 3.28
N ILE A 69 -3.85 -5.26 3.55
CA ILE A 69 -2.72 -5.19 2.61
C ILE A 69 -2.29 -6.63 2.33
N THR A 70 -2.13 -6.99 1.06
CA THR A 70 -1.62 -8.30 0.65
C THR A 70 -0.23 -8.18 0.07
N ILE A 71 0.76 -8.79 0.73
CA ILE A 71 2.14 -8.81 0.24
C ILE A 71 2.48 -10.21 -0.25
N PHE A 72 2.85 -10.32 -1.52
CA PHE A 72 3.25 -11.59 -2.14
C PHE A 72 4.77 -11.75 -2.10
N ASN A 73 5.23 -12.89 -1.57
CA ASN A 73 6.62 -13.35 -1.58
C ASN A 73 7.68 -12.36 -1.08
N SER A 74 7.31 -11.32 -0.32
CA SER A 74 8.24 -10.33 0.22
C SER A 74 8.26 -10.37 1.74
N GLY A 75 9.05 -11.29 2.28
CA GLY A 75 9.27 -11.40 3.73
C GLY A 75 10.03 -10.21 4.32
N PHE A 76 10.90 -9.58 3.54
CA PHE A 76 11.62 -8.38 3.95
C PHE A 76 10.67 -7.20 4.18
N LEU A 77 9.76 -6.91 3.24
CA LEU A 77 8.80 -5.83 3.42
C LEU A 77 7.86 -6.12 4.61
N ALA A 78 7.36 -7.35 4.69
CA ALA A 78 6.49 -7.75 5.77
C ALA A 78 7.18 -7.61 7.14
N SER A 79 8.46 -7.98 7.29
CA SER A 79 9.18 -7.91 8.57
C SER A 79 9.37 -6.49 9.10
N LYS A 80 9.35 -5.47 8.23
CA LYS A 80 9.42 -4.05 8.62
C LYS A 80 8.10 -3.49 9.13
N ILE A 81 6.99 -4.19 8.91
CA ILE A 81 5.66 -3.75 9.35
C ILE A 81 5.37 -4.31 10.74
N GLN A 82 5.06 -3.41 11.67
CA GLN A 82 4.83 -3.69 13.08
C GLN A 82 3.36 -3.47 13.46
N GLU A 83 2.81 -4.41 14.21
CA GLU A 83 1.48 -4.26 14.81
C GLU A 83 1.45 -3.09 15.80
N GLY A 84 0.30 -2.43 15.90
CA GLY A 84 0.11 -1.26 16.76
C GLY A 84 0.69 0.06 16.22
N LYS A 85 1.55 0.03 15.21
CA LYS A 85 2.10 1.24 14.56
C LYS A 85 1.18 1.77 13.47
N ARG A 86 1.30 3.06 13.17
CA ARG A 86 0.57 3.74 12.09
C ARG A 86 1.47 3.90 10.87
N TYR A 87 0.92 3.63 9.70
CA TYR A 87 1.60 3.77 8.41
C TYR A 87 0.75 4.58 7.44
N ILE A 88 1.42 5.20 6.47
CA ILE A 88 0.78 5.65 5.23
C ILE A 88 0.86 4.48 4.26
N ILE A 89 -0.29 4.04 3.78
CA ILE A 89 -0.47 2.95 2.84
C ILE A 89 -0.73 3.58 1.49
N VAL A 90 0.15 3.32 0.54
CA VAL A 90 0.09 3.87 -0.82
C VAL A 90 -0.07 2.72 -1.79
N GLY A 91 -1.11 2.75 -2.61
CA GLY A 91 -1.36 1.69 -3.57
C GLY A 91 -2.68 1.86 -4.30
N LYS A 92 -2.98 0.90 -5.18
CA LYS A 92 -4.26 0.85 -5.88
C LYS A 92 -5.26 0.09 -5.01
N PRO A 93 -6.35 0.72 -4.53
CA PRO A 93 -7.33 0.02 -3.73
C PRO A 93 -8.18 -0.89 -4.61
N ASN A 94 -8.61 -2.03 -4.05
CA ASN A 94 -9.56 -2.95 -4.65
C ASN A 94 -10.68 -3.23 -3.63
N ILE A 95 -11.93 -3.23 -4.09
CA ILE A 95 -13.08 -3.66 -3.28
C ILE A 95 -13.52 -5.04 -3.76
N SER A 96 -13.53 -5.99 -2.84
CA SER A 96 -14.11 -7.31 -3.09
C SER A 96 -14.96 -7.74 -1.89
N TYR A 97 -16.22 -8.10 -2.12
CA TYR A 97 -17.16 -8.53 -1.08
C TYR A 97 -17.25 -7.55 0.12
N GLY A 98 -17.28 -6.24 -0.15
CA GLY A 98 -17.34 -5.20 0.88
C GLY A 98 -16.05 -5.00 1.67
N LYS A 99 -14.95 -5.66 1.30
CA LYS A 99 -13.64 -5.49 1.93
C LYS A 99 -12.73 -4.68 1.01
N ILE A 100 -12.03 -3.70 1.61
CA ILE A 100 -11.04 -2.89 0.91
C ILE A 100 -9.67 -3.53 1.12
N SER A 101 -8.99 -3.80 0.01
CA SER A 101 -7.64 -4.36 -0.01
C SER A 101 -6.70 -3.53 -0.87
N PHE A 102 -5.45 -3.49 -0.44
CA PHE A 102 -4.30 -2.93 -1.15
C PHE A 102 -3.33 -4.06 -1.54
#